data_AF-A0A6J7URK8-F1
#
_entry.id   AF-A0A6J7URK8-F1
#
_cell.length_a   1.000
_cell.length_b   1.000
_cell.length_c   1.000
_cell.angle_alpha   90.00
_cell.angle_beta   90.00
_cell.angle_gamma   90.00
#
_symmetry.space_group_name_H-M   'P 1'
#
loop_
_entity.id
_entity.type
_entity.pdbx_description
1 polymer ?
#
loop_
_entity_poly.entity_id
_entity_poly.type
_entity_poly.pdbx_seq_one_letter_code
_entity_poly.pdbx_strand_id
1 'polypeptide(L)'
;MLEPHAEPIAIEALGIEWEWEDTPEVSLCVVDTVADAVRLFNTYSPRLVASMISKDVTEQEQFWSTINSPFVGNGFTRWVDGQFALDKPELGLSNWENGRLFARSGVLGGDSAFTLRIRAVQDSPHIHR
;
A
#
# COMPACT_ATOMS: atom_id res chain seq x y z
N MET A 1 -31.04 0.40 -15.94
CA MET A 1 -30.91 -1.07 -15.78
C MET A 1 -30.61 -1.31 -14.32
N LEU A 2 -31.23 -2.28 -13.64
CA LEU A 2 -30.81 -2.64 -12.28
C LEU A 2 -29.48 -3.38 -12.39
N GLU A 3 -28.45 -2.87 -11.72
CA GLU A 3 -27.16 -3.54 -11.62
C GLU A 3 -27.28 -4.77 -10.68
N PRO A 4 -26.72 -5.93 -11.04
CA PRO A 4 -26.61 -7.06 -10.11
C PRO A 4 -25.76 -6.66 -8.91
N HIS A 5 -26.21 -6.93 -7.68
CA HIS A 5 -25.48 -6.54 -6.47
C HIS A 5 -24.15 -7.29 -6.24
N ALA A 6 -23.89 -8.38 -6.98
CA ALA A 6 -22.65 -9.14 -6.91
C ALA A 6 -22.50 -10.04 -8.15
N GLU A 7 -21.25 -10.26 -8.56
CA GLU A 7 -20.88 -11.22 -9.58
C GLU A 7 -19.57 -11.95 -9.22
N PRO A 8 -19.38 -13.19 -9.67
CA PRO A 8 -18.13 -13.91 -9.44
C PRO A 8 -17.02 -13.37 -10.35
N ILE A 9 -15.83 -13.21 -9.79
CA ILE A 9 -14.61 -12.90 -10.54
C ILE A 9 -13.56 -14.01 -10.39
N ALA A 10 -12.61 -14.07 -11.31
CA ALA A 10 -11.46 -14.96 -11.19
C ALA A 10 -10.56 -14.51 -10.02
N ILE A 11 -9.86 -15.45 -9.37
CA ILE A 11 -8.98 -15.11 -8.22
C ILE A 11 -7.85 -14.16 -8.64
N GLU A 12 -7.38 -14.26 -9.88
CA GLU A 12 -6.33 -13.41 -10.45
C GLU A 12 -6.81 -11.96 -10.65
N ALA A 13 -8.13 -11.74 -10.69
CA ALA A 13 -8.74 -10.43 -10.82
C ALA A 13 -8.87 -9.69 -9.47
N LEU A 14 -8.44 -10.29 -8.34
CA LEU A 14 -8.49 -9.63 -7.03
C LEU A 14 -7.64 -8.35 -6.93
N GLY A 15 -6.68 -8.17 -7.84
CA GLY A 15 -5.85 -6.97 -7.93
C GLY A 15 -6.43 -5.84 -8.78
N ILE A 16 -7.59 -6.05 -9.41
CA ILE A 16 -8.24 -5.02 -10.24
C ILE A 16 -8.79 -3.93 -9.32
N GLU A 17 -8.42 -2.69 -9.61
CA GLU A 17 -8.96 -1.50 -8.95
C GLU A 17 -10.28 -1.11 -9.59
N TRP A 18 -11.29 -0.89 -8.75
CA TRP A 18 -12.62 -0.48 -9.17
C TRP A 18 -12.82 1.01 -8.96
N GLU A 19 -13.44 1.67 -9.92
CA GLU A 19 -13.75 3.10 -9.85
C GLU A 19 -15.11 3.31 -9.18
N TRP A 20 -15.22 4.39 -8.39
CA TRP A 20 -16.40 4.65 -7.54
C TRP A 20 -17.39 5.63 -8.19
N GLU A 21 -17.39 5.77 -9.53
CA GLU A 21 -18.13 6.85 -10.19
C GLU A 21 -19.65 6.67 -10.16
N ASP A 22 -20.14 5.43 -10.27
CA ASP A 22 -21.59 5.15 -10.32
C ASP A 22 -22.06 4.30 -9.13
N THR A 23 -21.32 3.25 -8.77
CA THR A 23 -21.60 2.37 -7.63
C THR A 23 -20.32 2.01 -6.87
N PRO A 24 -20.37 1.91 -5.53
CA PRO A 24 -19.21 1.48 -4.76
C PRO A 24 -18.96 -0.01 -4.97
N GLU A 25 -17.78 -0.34 -5.47
CA GLU A 25 -17.40 -1.71 -5.84
C GLU A 25 -16.34 -2.28 -4.88
N VAL A 26 -16.50 -3.56 -4.52
CA VAL A 26 -15.56 -4.27 -3.65
C VAL A 26 -15.50 -5.76 -4.02
N SER A 27 -14.28 -6.30 -4.09
CA SER A 27 -14.06 -7.74 -4.24
C SER A 27 -14.01 -8.42 -2.86
N LEU A 28 -14.81 -9.47 -2.65
CA LEU A 28 -14.77 -10.31 -1.45
C LEU A 28 -14.25 -11.70 -1.79
N CYS A 29 -13.23 -12.17 -1.07
CA CYS A 29 -12.70 -13.52 -1.17
C CYS A 29 -12.74 -14.21 0.19
N VAL A 30 -13.39 -15.38 0.26
CA VAL A 30 -13.42 -16.21 1.45
C VAL A 30 -12.29 -17.24 1.37
N VAL A 31 -11.52 -17.37 2.44
CA VAL A 31 -10.39 -18.29 2.56
C VAL A 31 -10.41 -19.00 3.91
N ASP A 32 -9.66 -20.10 4.02
CA ASP A 32 -9.65 -20.93 5.22
C ASP A 32 -8.76 -20.36 6.33
N THR A 33 -7.66 -19.67 5.99
CA THR A 33 -6.67 -19.22 6.97
C THR A 33 -6.14 -17.81 6.71
N VAL A 34 -5.57 -17.18 7.75
CA VAL A 34 -4.83 -15.90 7.63
C VAL A 34 -3.67 -16.03 6.64
N ALA A 35 -2.98 -17.17 6.62
CA ALA A 35 -1.89 -17.41 5.67
C ALA A 35 -2.37 -17.41 4.21
N ASP A 36 -3.58 -17.91 3.94
CA ASP A 36 -4.19 -17.84 2.61
C ASP A 36 -4.51 -16.40 2.21
N ALA A 37 -5.09 -15.61 3.13
CA ALA A 37 -5.38 -14.20 2.90
C ALA A 37 -4.11 -13.39 2.61
N VAL A 38 -3.06 -13.58 3.42
CA VAL A 38 -1.76 -12.93 3.22
C VAL A 38 -1.14 -13.34 1.88
N ARG A 39 -1.23 -14.63 1.49
CA ARG A 39 -0.73 -15.08 0.18
C ARG A 39 -1.44 -14.37 -0.96
N LEU A 40 -2.78 -14.27 -0.91
CA LEU A 40 -3.55 -13.59 -1.96
C LEU A 40 -3.21 -12.10 -2.03
N PHE A 41 -3.11 -11.41 -0.88
CA PHE A 41 -2.68 -10.01 -0.83
C PHE A 41 -1.27 -9.84 -1.42
N ASN A 42 -0.31 -10.64 -0.96
CA ASN A 42 1.07 -10.60 -1.43
C ASN A 42 1.23 -10.96 -2.91
N THR A 43 0.25 -11.61 -3.52
CA THR A 43 0.26 -11.98 -4.94
C THR A 43 -0.41 -10.89 -5.77
N TYR A 44 -1.67 -10.57 -5.48
CA TYR A 44 -2.53 -9.80 -6.37
C TYR A 44 -2.72 -8.34 -5.96
N SER A 45 -2.57 -7.99 -4.68
CA SER A 45 -2.79 -6.62 -4.23
C SER A 45 -1.74 -5.65 -4.79
N PRO A 46 -2.10 -4.37 -4.98
CA PRO A 46 -1.17 -3.27 -5.06
C PRO A 46 -0.34 -3.06 -3.78
N ARG A 47 -0.56 -3.81 -2.69
CA ARG A 47 0.36 -3.91 -1.53
C ARG A 47 0.63 -2.62 -0.75
N LEU A 48 -0.18 -1.57 -0.94
CA LEU A 48 0.04 -0.29 -0.26
C LEU A 48 -0.36 -0.32 1.22
N VAL A 49 -1.54 -0.82 1.53
CA VAL A 49 -2.10 -0.83 2.88
C VAL A 49 -2.85 -2.12 3.15
N ALA A 50 -2.73 -2.65 4.36
CA ALA A 50 -3.49 -3.81 4.81
C ALA A 50 -4.02 -3.58 6.23
N SER A 51 -5.18 -4.15 6.54
CA SER A 51 -5.67 -4.18 7.91
C SER A 51 -6.27 -5.53 8.27
N MET A 52 -5.97 -6.01 9.48
CA MET A 52 -6.56 -7.24 9.99
C MET A 52 -7.40 -6.98 11.24
N ILE A 53 -8.67 -7.37 11.16
CA ILE A 53 -9.63 -7.23 12.25
C ILE A 53 -9.70 -8.56 13.00
N SER A 54 -8.86 -8.71 14.03
CA SER A 54 -8.90 -9.86 14.93
C SER A 54 -8.53 -9.44 16.34
N LYS A 55 -9.12 -10.13 17.34
CA LYS A 55 -8.73 -10.02 18.75
C LYS A 55 -7.62 -11.02 19.12
N ASP A 56 -7.30 -11.97 18.25
CA ASP A 56 -6.24 -12.94 18.48
C ASP A 56 -4.88 -12.28 18.21
N VAL A 57 -4.08 -12.16 19.25
CA VAL A 57 -2.73 -11.56 19.18
C VAL A 57 -1.78 -12.42 18.34
N THR A 58 -1.98 -13.74 18.32
CA THR A 58 -1.16 -14.66 17.53
C THR A 58 -1.40 -14.45 16.04
N GLU A 59 -2.67 -14.29 15.64
CA GLU A 59 -3.02 -13.94 14.27
C GLU A 59 -2.47 -12.57 13.88
N GLN A 60 -2.52 -11.60 14.81
CA GLN A 60 -1.98 -10.24 14.56
C GLN A 60 -0.47 -10.28 14.29
N GLU A 61 0.28 -11.04 15.08
CA GLU A 61 1.72 -11.17 14.90
C GLU A 61 2.07 -11.93 13.61
N GLN A 62 1.32 -13.01 13.30
CA GLN A 62 1.48 -13.74 12.05
C GLN A 62 1.20 -12.86 10.84
N PHE A 63 0.12 -12.08 10.87
CA PHE A 63 -0.23 -11.14 9.80
C PHE A 63 0.83 -10.07 9.62
N TRP A 64 1.23 -9.39 10.70
CA TRP A 64 2.26 -8.35 10.69
C TRP A 64 3.59 -8.84 10.12
N SER A 65 4.04 -10.02 10.54
CA SER A 65 5.33 -10.57 10.12
C SER A 65 5.38 -11.10 8.67
N THR A 66 4.23 -11.29 8.02
CA THR A 66 4.15 -11.96 6.71
C THR A 66 3.52 -11.12 5.59
N ILE A 67 2.77 -10.06 5.92
CA ILE A 67 2.15 -9.18 4.94
C ILE A 67 3.20 -8.26 4.27
N ASN A 68 3.17 -8.19 2.93
CA ASN A 68 4.02 -7.29 2.15
C ASN A 68 3.35 -5.92 2.00
N SER A 69 3.11 -5.22 3.10
CA SER A 69 2.52 -3.87 3.11
C SER A 69 3.32 -2.92 3.99
N PRO A 70 3.65 -1.71 3.54
CA PRO A 70 4.31 -0.72 4.38
C PRO A 70 3.38 -0.12 5.44
N PHE A 71 2.07 -0.13 5.19
CA PHE A 71 1.06 0.35 6.13
C PHE A 71 0.21 -0.81 6.60
N VAL A 72 0.27 -1.10 7.91
CA VAL A 72 -0.48 -2.20 8.51
C VAL A 72 -1.22 -1.69 9.74
N GLY A 73 -2.52 -1.97 9.81
CA GLY A 73 -3.36 -1.59 10.94
C GLY A 73 -4.33 -2.69 11.36
N ASN A 74 -5.17 -2.42 12.35
CA ASN A 74 -6.09 -3.40 12.93
C ASN A 74 -7.55 -2.90 13.04
N GLY A 75 -7.95 -1.94 12.21
CA GLY A 75 -9.26 -1.30 12.27
C GLY A 75 -9.83 -0.91 10.91
N PHE A 76 -9.09 -0.12 10.14
CA PHE A 76 -9.49 0.37 8.82
C PHE A 76 -8.23 0.70 8.00
N THR A 77 -8.37 1.03 6.71
CA THR A 77 -7.23 1.37 5.83
C THR A 77 -7.05 2.87 5.60
N ARG A 78 -8.10 3.68 5.84
CA ARG A 78 -8.12 5.13 5.57
C ARG A 78 -7.24 5.98 6.51
N TRP A 79 -6.64 5.39 7.53
CA TRP A 79 -5.72 6.09 8.43
C TRP A 79 -4.38 6.44 7.78
N VAL A 80 -4.07 5.85 6.61
CA VAL A 80 -2.89 6.16 5.81
C VAL A 80 -3.07 7.55 5.19
N ASP A 81 -2.76 8.54 6.01
CA ASP A 81 -2.85 9.98 5.76
C ASP A 81 -1.91 10.66 6.76
N GLY A 82 -1.23 11.73 6.38
CA GLY A 82 -0.24 12.36 7.25
C GLY A 82 -0.81 13.00 8.51
N GLN A 83 -2.06 13.46 8.49
CA GLN A 83 -2.68 14.05 9.68
C GLN A 83 -2.99 12.96 10.69
N PHE A 84 -3.58 11.86 10.24
CA PHE A 84 -3.90 10.76 11.15
C PHE A 84 -2.64 9.99 11.60
N ALA A 85 -1.75 9.66 10.66
CA ALA A 85 -0.60 8.80 10.94
C ALA A 85 0.54 9.54 11.65
N LEU A 86 0.73 10.84 11.38
CA LEU A 86 1.91 11.59 11.81
C LEU A 86 1.60 12.92 12.52
N ASP A 87 0.33 13.30 12.68
CA ASP A 87 -0.09 14.61 13.17
C ASP A 87 0.54 15.77 12.38
N LYS A 88 0.64 15.61 11.05
CA LYS A 88 1.29 16.55 10.14
C LYS A 88 0.51 16.77 8.84
N PRO A 89 0.58 17.97 8.24
CA PRO A 89 0.04 18.17 6.91
C PRO A 89 0.79 17.31 5.88
N GLU A 90 0.03 16.73 4.96
CA GLU A 90 0.53 15.88 3.88
C GLU A 90 0.43 16.59 2.52
N LEU A 91 1.46 16.44 1.70
CA LEU A 91 1.47 16.81 0.28
C LEU A 91 0.87 15.73 -0.61
N GLY A 92 1.02 14.46 -0.21
CA GLY A 92 0.38 13.31 -0.83
C GLY A 92 1.07 12.00 -0.47
N LEU A 93 0.43 10.89 -0.83
CA LEU A 93 0.98 9.56 -0.67
C LEU A 93 1.88 9.24 -1.87
N SER A 94 3.08 8.73 -1.58
CA SER A 94 3.98 8.18 -2.57
C SER A 94 4.15 6.70 -2.38
N ASN A 95 4.11 5.98 -3.49
CA ASN A 95 4.56 4.61 -3.57
C ASN A 95 5.43 4.45 -4.82
N TRP A 96 6.14 3.33 -4.86
CA TRP A 96 6.97 2.87 -5.94
C TRP A 96 6.48 1.47 -6.31
N GLU A 97 6.36 1.17 -7.60
CA GLU A 97 6.07 -0.16 -8.15
C GLU A 97 5.10 -1.01 -7.29
N ASN A 98 3.80 -0.85 -7.53
CA ASN A 98 2.75 -1.60 -6.84
C ASN A 98 2.86 -1.46 -5.31
N GLY A 99 2.69 -0.22 -4.82
CA GLY A 99 2.53 0.11 -3.39
C GLY A 99 3.76 -0.04 -2.49
N ARG A 100 4.92 -0.44 -3.03
CA ARG A 100 6.16 -0.52 -2.27
C ARG A 100 6.70 0.87 -1.94
N LEU A 101 7.53 0.94 -0.91
CA LEU A 101 8.29 2.16 -0.62
C LEU A 101 9.67 2.06 -1.26
N PHE A 102 10.18 3.18 -1.75
CA PHE A 102 11.54 3.24 -2.26
C PHE A 102 12.55 3.55 -1.14
N ALA A 103 12.76 4.83 -0.83
CA ALA A 103 13.80 5.29 0.11
C ALA A 103 13.26 6.19 1.23
N ARG A 104 11.94 6.37 1.32
CA ARG A 104 11.28 7.25 2.30
C ARG A 104 9.92 6.67 2.71
N SER A 105 9.35 7.25 3.78
CA SER A 105 7.95 7.02 4.15
C SER A 105 7.02 7.19 2.95
N GLY A 106 5.94 6.41 2.90
CA GLY A 106 4.90 6.61 1.89
C GLY A 106 4.15 7.93 2.07
N VAL A 107 4.11 8.50 3.28
CA VAL A 107 3.50 9.81 3.55
C VAL A 107 4.50 10.94 3.28
N LEU A 108 4.17 11.87 2.37
CA LEU A 108 5.00 13.03 2.08
C LEU A 108 4.59 14.24 2.90
N GLY A 109 5.40 14.60 3.88
CA GLY A 109 5.26 15.82 4.67
C GLY A 109 6.14 16.95 4.13
N GLY A 110 5.84 18.19 4.54
CA GLY A 110 6.69 19.34 4.21
C GLY A 110 8.11 19.24 4.78
N ASP A 111 8.30 18.48 5.87
CA ASP A 111 9.60 18.21 6.49
C ASP A 111 10.40 17.11 5.80
N SER A 112 9.77 16.28 4.96
CA SER A 112 10.43 15.22 4.19
C SER A 112 10.60 15.54 2.69
N ALA A 113 10.00 16.65 2.22
CA ALA A 113 10.09 17.12 0.85
C ALA A 113 11.19 18.19 0.67
N PHE A 114 12.40 17.76 0.34
CA PHE A 114 13.51 18.66 0.01
C PHE A 114 14.15 18.31 -1.33
N THR A 115 14.79 19.30 -1.97
CA THR A 115 15.52 19.12 -3.22
C THR A 115 17.02 19.01 -2.94
N LEU A 116 17.66 17.98 -3.49
CA LEU A 116 19.11 17.85 -3.50
C LEU A 116 19.65 18.23 -4.88
N ARG A 117 20.63 19.15 -4.91
CA ARG A 117 21.39 19.48 -6.13
C ARG A 117 22.80 18.94 -6.01
N ILE A 118 23.10 17.89 -6.76
CA ILE A 118 24.44 17.30 -6.82
C ILE A 118 25.23 18.01 -7.92
N ARG A 119 26.45 18.46 -7.61
CA ARG A 119 27.36 19.07 -8.57
C ARG A 119 28.66 18.28 -8.59
N ALA A 120 29.03 17.77 -9.76
CA ALA A 120 30.39 17.34 -10.04
C ALA A 120 31.19 18.54 -10.59
N VAL A 121 32.39 18.75 -10.07
CA VAL A 121 33.40 19.64 -10.65
C VAL A 121 34.58 18.76 -11.00
N GLN A 122 34.99 18.79 -12.26
CA GLN A 122 36.03 17.94 -12.81
C GLN A 122 36.97 18.81 -13.63
N ASP A 123 38.25 18.75 -13.29
CA ASP A 123 39.29 19.57 -13.92
C ASP A 123 40.39 18.72 -14.59
N SER A 124 40.34 17.38 -14.45
CA SER A 124 41.35 16.45 -15.00
C SER A 124 40.96 15.85 -16.36
N PRO A 125 41.53 16.30 -17.49
CA PRO A 125 41.14 15.83 -18.83
C PRO A 125 41.41 14.32 -19.05
N HIS A 126 42.14 13.67 -18.15
CA HIS A 126 42.48 12.25 -18.21
C HIS A 126 41.62 11.37 -17.28
N ILE A 127 40.49 11.87 -16.79
CA ILE A 127 39.58 11.06 -15.98
C ILE A 127 38.99 9.92 -16.81
N HIS A 128 39.06 8.70 -16.31
CA HIS A 128 38.43 7.52 -16.90
C HIS A 128 37.30 7.03 -15.99
N ARG A 129 36.23 6.49 -16.59
CA ARG A 129 35.05 5.94 -15.89
C ARG A 129 35.32 4.53 -15.38
#